data_AF-S9UYM5-F1
#
_entry.id   AF-S9UYM5-F1
#
_cell.length_a   1.000
_cell.length_b   1.000
_cell.length_c   1.000
_cell.angle_alpha   90.00
_cell.angle_beta   90.00
_cell.angle_gamma   90.00
#
_symmetry.space_group_name_H-M   'P 1'
#
loop_
_entity.id
_entity.type
_entity.pdbx_description
1 polymer ?
#
loop_
_entity_poly.entity_id
_entity_poly.type
_entity_poly.pdbx_seq_one_letter_code
_entity_poly.pdbx_strand_id
1 'polypeptide(L)'
;MRNNNEFIEWAKVHSNFYGTHKSVINNKTIKDTDFIIEIDCQGSDQIKNCYPNAIRIFILPPSIEELRNRLILRNLDSMEVIEKRLSEAKNEIMRSSDYDYVIINSDFNLARSDMNHIIKSTKLRFQYQYFKNKNLFNKLGITN
;
A
#
# COMPACT_ATOMS: atom_id res chain seq x y z
N MET A 1 -16.97 12.88 -24.11
CA MET A 1 -17.98 12.53 -23.09
C MET A 1 -17.29 11.82 -21.95
N ARG A 2 -17.27 12.44 -20.76
CA ARG A 2 -16.75 11.89 -19.50
C ARG A 2 -17.82 11.00 -18.88
N ASN A 3 -17.63 9.68 -18.91
CA ASN A 3 -18.51 8.74 -18.19
C ASN A 3 -17.83 8.28 -16.89
N ASN A 4 -18.36 8.84 -15.79
CA ASN A 4 -17.84 8.84 -14.43
C ASN A 4 -18.19 7.56 -13.63
N ASN A 5 -17.99 6.32 -14.12
CA ASN A 5 -18.23 5.17 -13.23
C ASN A 5 -17.51 3.83 -13.51
N GLU A 6 -16.65 3.74 -14.53
CA GLU A 6 -16.03 2.45 -14.91
C GLU A 6 -14.68 2.13 -14.22
N PHE A 7 -14.17 3.06 -13.40
CA PHE A 7 -12.89 2.92 -12.71
C PHE A 7 -13.09 3.08 -11.19
N ILE A 8 -12.44 2.25 -10.35
CA ILE A 8 -12.40 2.48 -8.89
C ILE A 8 -11.56 3.74 -8.66
N GLU A 9 -10.56 4.01 -9.51
CA GLU A 9 -9.94 5.32 -9.72
C GLU A 9 -9.08 5.34 -10.99
N TRP A 10 -8.87 6.54 -11.52
CA TRP A 10 -7.77 6.91 -12.41
C TRP A 10 -6.75 7.64 -11.53
N ALA A 11 -5.63 7.01 -11.18
CA ALA A 11 -4.55 7.69 -10.48
C ALA A 11 -3.37 7.84 -11.44
N LYS A 12 -3.05 9.10 -11.78
CA LYS A 12 -1.89 9.43 -12.61
C LYS A 12 -0.64 9.29 -11.73
N VAL A 13 0.13 8.21 -11.91
CA VAL A 13 1.40 8.02 -11.19
C VAL A 13 2.56 7.98 -12.20
N HIS A 14 3.35 9.06 -12.18
CA HIS A 14 4.72 9.17 -12.73
C HIS A 14 5.00 8.66 -14.16
N SER A 15 4.04 8.73 -15.09
CA SER A 15 4.18 8.46 -16.55
C SER A 15 3.81 7.05 -17.02
N ASN A 16 3.27 6.17 -16.18
CA ASN A 16 2.72 4.88 -16.63
C ASN A 16 1.31 4.63 -16.09
N PHE A 17 0.41 4.23 -16.99
CA PHE A 17 -0.94 3.82 -16.63
C PHE A 17 -0.92 2.37 -16.11
N TYR A 18 -1.05 2.18 -14.81
CA TYR A 18 -1.39 0.88 -14.23
C TYR A 18 -2.77 0.97 -13.58
N GLY A 19 -3.79 0.81 -14.41
CA GLY A 19 -5.17 0.69 -13.96
C GLY A 19 -5.57 -0.78 -13.94
N THR A 20 -5.63 -1.40 -12.77
CA THR A 20 -6.46 -2.59 -12.61
C THR A 20 -7.91 -2.12 -12.71
N HIS A 21 -8.55 -2.32 -13.87
CA HIS A 21 -9.97 -2.01 -14.07
C HIS A 21 -10.79 -2.60 -12.90
N LYS A 22 -11.88 -1.94 -12.47
CA LYS A 22 -12.86 -2.52 -11.51
C LYS A 22 -13.25 -3.95 -11.89
N SER A 23 -13.33 -4.22 -13.20
CA SER A 23 -13.68 -5.53 -13.77
C SER A 23 -12.65 -6.62 -13.49
N VAL A 24 -11.37 -6.28 -13.27
CA VAL A 24 -10.32 -7.23 -12.95
C VAL A 24 -10.45 -7.67 -11.49
N ILE A 25 -10.68 -6.75 -10.54
CA ILE A 25 -10.91 -7.10 -9.12
C ILE A 25 -12.24 -7.85 -8.93
N ASN A 26 -13.28 -7.53 -9.71
CA ASN A 26 -14.57 -8.21 -9.66
C ASN A 26 -14.60 -9.57 -10.39
N ASN A 27 -13.53 -9.95 -11.08
CA ASN A 27 -13.46 -11.24 -11.76
C ASN A 27 -13.35 -12.38 -10.73
N LYS A 28 -14.12 -13.46 -10.89
CA LYS A 28 -14.22 -14.55 -9.89
C LYS A 28 -12.86 -15.16 -9.53
N THR A 29 -11.92 -15.17 -10.47
CA THR A 29 -10.54 -15.69 -10.33
C THR A 29 -9.66 -14.83 -9.43
N ILE A 30 -10.06 -13.58 -9.16
CA ILE A 30 -9.28 -12.58 -8.42
C ILE A 30 -9.82 -12.35 -7.00
N LYS A 31 -11.03 -12.86 -6.70
CA LYS A 31 -11.62 -12.80 -5.34
C LYS A 31 -10.79 -13.46 -4.25
N ASP A 32 -9.78 -14.26 -4.62
CA ASP A 32 -8.91 -14.99 -3.70
C ASP A 32 -7.45 -14.48 -3.68
N THR A 33 -7.17 -13.34 -4.31
CA THR A 33 -5.81 -12.79 -4.44
C THR A 33 -5.67 -11.48 -3.68
N ASP A 34 -4.65 -11.38 -2.83
CA ASP A 34 -4.31 -10.12 -2.17
C ASP A 34 -3.54 -9.20 -3.13
N PHE A 35 -3.84 -7.90 -3.06
CA PHE A 35 -3.17 -6.88 -3.85
C PHE A 35 -2.25 -6.04 -2.98
N ILE A 36 -1.01 -5.84 -3.45
CA ILE A 36 -0.06 -4.89 -2.89
C ILE A 36 0.09 -3.77 -3.93
N ILE A 37 -0.09 -2.53 -3.49
CA ILE A 37 -0.03 -1.35 -4.32
C ILE A 37 1.04 -0.42 -3.75
N GLU A 38 2.04 -0.08 -4.55
CA GLU A 38 3.07 0.91 -4.21
C GLU A 38 2.69 2.25 -4.86
N ILE A 39 2.32 3.23 -4.03
CA ILE A 39 1.86 4.57 -4.43
C ILE A 39 2.31 5.62 -3.41
N ASP A 40 2.30 6.88 -3.82
CA ASP A 40 2.59 8.02 -2.96
C ASP A 40 1.48 8.28 -1.91
N CYS A 41 1.70 9.26 -1.04
CA CYS A 41 0.75 9.59 0.02
C CYS A 41 -0.61 10.05 -0.53
N GLN A 42 -0.64 10.77 -1.66
CA GLN A 42 -1.87 11.25 -2.27
C GLN A 42 -2.71 10.10 -2.85
N GLY A 43 -2.07 9.16 -3.56
CA GLY A 43 -2.69 7.95 -4.05
C GLY A 43 -3.18 7.07 -2.90
N SER A 44 -2.43 7.03 -1.78
CA SER A 44 -2.82 6.26 -0.59
C SER A 44 -4.14 6.75 0.01
N ASP A 45 -4.37 8.06 0.06
CA ASP A 45 -5.63 8.64 0.56
C ASP A 45 -6.81 8.32 -0.35
N GLN A 46 -6.59 8.41 -1.65
CA GLN A 46 -7.53 8.03 -2.71
C GLN A 46 -7.99 6.56 -2.55
N ILE A 47 -7.03 5.64 -2.42
CA ILE A 47 -7.33 4.22 -2.14
C ILE A 47 -8.10 4.04 -0.82
N LYS A 48 -7.76 4.76 0.25
CA LYS A 48 -8.46 4.66 1.54
C LYS A 48 -9.93 5.10 1.44
N ASN A 49 -10.21 6.11 0.62
CA ASN A 49 -11.57 6.58 0.37
C ASN A 49 -12.40 5.55 -0.42
N CYS A 50 -11.80 4.93 -1.44
CA CYS A 50 -12.48 3.89 -2.22
C CYS A 50 -12.58 2.54 -1.50
N TYR A 51 -11.59 2.21 -0.67
CA TYR A 51 -11.50 0.98 0.10
C TYR A 51 -11.17 1.29 1.56
N PRO A 52 -12.18 1.58 2.40
CA PRO A 52 -11.98 1.91 3.81
C PRO A 52 -11.22 0.85 4.61
N ASN A 53 -11.34 -0.42 4.18
CA ASN A 53 -10.67 -1.57 4.80
C ASN A 53 -9.24 -1.81 4.29
N ALA A 54 -8.74 -0.99 3.35
CA ALA A 54 -7.36 -1.10 2.89
C ALA A 54 -6.39 -0.84 4.04
N ILE A 55 -5.34 -1.66 4.08
CA ILE A 55 -4.26 -1.58 5.07
C ILE A 55 -3.13 -0.75 4.46
N ARG A 56 -2.85 0.39 5.08
CA ARG A 56 -1.80 1.30 4.65
C ARG A 56 -0.56 1.06 5.50
N ILE A 57 0.56 0.78 4.84
CA ILE A 57 1.85 0.53 5.48
C ILE A 57 2.83 1.60 4.97
N PHE A 58 3.39 2.41 5.87
CA PHE A 58 4.44 3.36 5.54
C PHE A 58 5.81 2.74 5.81
N ILE A 59 6.78 2.94 4.92
CA ILE A 59 8.16 2.48 5.12
C ILE A 59 9.06 3.70 5.33
N LEU A 60 9.54 3.87 6.56
CA LEU A 60 10.48 4.93 6.91
C LEU A 60 11.93 4.49 6.65
N PRO A 61 12.80 5.39 6.17
CA PRO A 61 14.24 5.20 6.32
C PRO A 61 14.64 5.38 7.80
N PRO A 62 15.79 4.84 8.24
CA PRO A 62 16.27 5.05 9.61
C PRO A 62 16.74 6.50 9.84
N SER A 63 17.11 7.23 8.78
CA SER A 63 17.41 8.65 8.81
C SER A 63 17.30 9.27 7.40
N ILE A 64 17.31 10.60 7.33
CA ILE A 64 17.33 11.34 6.05
C ILE A 64 18.67 11.15 5.34
N GLU A 65 19.76 11.08 6.10
CA GLU A 65 21.11 10.82 5.59
C GLU A 65 21.19 9.45 4.91
N GLU A 66 20.57 8.43 5.52
CA GLU A 66 20.53 7.09 4.93
C GLU A 66 19.67 7.05 3.66
N LEU A 67 18.54 7.78 3.64
CA LEU A 67 17.75 7.95 2.42
C LEU A 67 18.57 8.60 1.30
N ARG A 68 19.32 9.66 1.62
CA ARG A 68 20.22 10.33 0.68
C ARG A 68 21.29 9.37 0.15
N ASN A 69 21.94 8.62 1.03
CA ASN A 69 22.96 7.63 0.63
C ASN A 69 22.37 6.59 -0.32
N ARG A 70 21.17 6.08 -0.05
CA ARG A 70 20.47 5.14 -0.93
C ARG A 70 20.15 5.73 -2.30
N LEU A 71 19.76 7.00 -2.37
CA LEU A 71 19.50 7.70 -3.64
C LEU A 71 20.78 7.88 -4.46
N ILE A 72 21.89 8.25 -3.81
CA ILE A 72 23.20 8.41 -4.45
C ILE A 72 23.72 7.05 -4.96
N LEU A 73 23.64 6.00 -4.13
CA LEU A 73 24.10 4.65 -4.48
C LEU A 73 23.33 4.03 -5.63
N ARG A 74 22.06 4.41 -5.83
CA ARG A 74 21.29 4.01 -7.01
C ARG A 74 21.93 4.54 -8.30
N ASN A 75 22.65 5.66 -8.25
CA ASN A 75 23.37 6.27 -9.37
C ASN A 75 22.51 6.49 -10.64
N LEU A 76 21.22 6.79 -10.44
CA LEU A 76 20.24 7.01 -11.51
C LEU A 76 19.89 8.50 -11.68
N ASP A 77 20.23 9.34 -10.71
CA ASP A 77 19.74 10.70 -10.60
C ASP A 77 20.91 11.68 -10.37
N SER A 78 20.78 12.91 -10.88
CA SER A 78 21.72 13.99 -10.57
C SER A 78 21.56 14.47 -9.13
N MET A 79 22.59 15.12 -8.58
CA MET A 79 22.52 15.66 -7.21
C MET A 79 21.37 16.64 -7.01
N GLU A 80 21.03 17.44 -8.01
CA GLU A 80 19.87 18.37 -7.96
C GLU A 80 18.54 17.61 -7.84
N VAL A 81 18.38 16.52 -8.57
CA VAL A 81 17.18 15.65 -8.49
C VAL A 81 17.11 14.96 -7.13
N ILE A 82 18.26 14.54 -6.57
CA ILE A 82 18.32 13.93 -5.24
C ILE A 82 17.87 14.91 -4.16
N GLU A 83 18.36 16.16 -4.16
CA GLU A 83 17.92 17.17 -3.18
C GLU A 83 16.41 17.45 -3.28
N LYS A 84 15.88 17.53 -4.50
CA LYS A 84 14.45 17.71 -4.71
C LYS A 84 13.63 16.55 -4.11
N ARG A 85 14.02 15.30 -4.38
CA ARG A 85 13.35 14.12 -3.82
C ARG A 85 13.47 14.05 -2.30
N LEU A 86 14.60 14.43 -1.73
CA LEU A 86 14.76 14.50 -0.27
C LEU A 86 13.84 15.55 0.36
N SER A 87 13.66 16.70 -0.31
CA SER A 87 12.72 17.72 0.13
C SER A 87 11.27 17.21 0.08
N GLU A 88 10.89 16.52 -0.98
CA GLU A 88 9.56 15.90 -1.12
C GLU A 88 9.34 14.82 -0.05
N ALA A 89 10.32 13.94 0.16
CA ALA A 89 10.27 12.87 1.15
C ALA A 89 10.09 13.39 2.59
N LYS A 90 10.66 14.54 2.95
CA LYS A 90 10.45 15.14 4.28
C LYS A 90 8.97 15.44 4.55
N ASN A 91 8.26 15.93 3.55
CA ASN A 91 6.82 16.22 3.67
C ASN A 91 6.01 14.93 3.75
N GLU A 92 6.37 13.91 2.99
CA GLU A 92 5.71 12.60 3.03
C GLU A 92 5.93 11.87 4.37
N ILE A 93 7.13 11.95 4.94
CA ILE A 93 7.46 11.32 6.24
C ILE A 93 6.57 11.88 7.37
N MET A 94 6.24 13.18 7.34
CA MET A 94 5.32 13.79 8.32
C MET A 94 3.91 13.20 8.26
N ARG A 95 3.53 12.60 7.13
CA ARG A 95 2.23 11.93 6.95
C ARG A 95 2.21 10.48 7.44
N SER A 96 3.32 9.96 7.95
CA SER A 96 3.39 8.57 8.44
C SER A 96 2.37 8.25 9.53
N SER A 97 1.90 9.26 10.28
CA SER A 97 0.82 9.12 11.27
C SER A 97 -0.54 8.75 10.68
N ASP A 98 -0.75 8.94 9.37
CA ASP A 98 -2.00 8.62 8.69
C ASP A 98 -2.14 7.10 8.43
N TYR A 99 -1.05 6.33 8.57
CA TYR A 99 -0.96 4.94 8.13
C TYR A 99 -1.28 3.97 9.27
N ASP A 100 -1.80 2.78 8.92
CA ASP A 100 -2.16 1.75 9.90
C ASP A 100 -0.91 1.11 10.54
N TYR A 101 0.19 1.04 9.79
CA TYR A 101 1.48 0.51 10.24
C TYR A 101 2.63 1.33 9.69
N VAL A 102 3.72 1.40 10.46
CA VAL A 102 4.98 2.01 10.04
C VAL A 102 6.11 0.99 10.24
N ILE A 103 6.91 0.77 9.20
CA ILE A 103 8.12 -0.08 9.25
C ILE A 103 9.33 0.83 9.09
N ILE A 104 10.26 0.78 10.04
CA ILE A 104 11.56 1.46 9.91
C ILE A 104 12.53 0.50 9.22
N ASN A 105 12.95 0.84 8.00
CA ASN A 105 13.83 0.02 7.19
C ASN A 105 15.32 0.29 7.49
N SER A 106 15.74 0.00 8.72
CA SER A 106 17.14 0.04 9.15
C SER A 106 17.91 -1.22 8.74
N ASP A 107 17.25 -2.38 8.78
CA ASP A 107 17.76 -3.66 8.28
C ASP A 107 16.73 -4.28 7.33
N PHE A 108 17.19 -4.68 6.15
CA PHE A 108 16.33 -5.20 5.10
C PHE A 108 15.60 -6.49 5.50
N ASN A 109 16.28 -7.40 6.22
CA ASN A 109 15.69 -8.67 6.61
C ASN A 109 14.63 -8.49 7.69
N LEU A 110 14.86 -7.60 8.65
CA LEU A 110 13.87 -7.22 9.67
C LEU A 110 12.66 -6.55 9.02
N ALA A 111 12.86 -5.53 8.19
CA ALA A 111 11.77 -4.84 7.51
C ALA A 111 10.93 -5.79 6.64
N ARG A 112 11.58 -6.74 5.95
CA ARG A 112 10.89 -7.81 5.21
C ARG A 112 10.11 -8.73 6.13
N SER A 113 10.66 -9.09 7.28
CA SER A 113 9.98 -9.92 8.27
C SER A 113 8.75 -9.20 8.82
N ASP A 114 8.86 -7.93 9.15
CA ASP A 114 7.76 -7.11 9.68
C ASP A 114 6.64 -6.95 8.66
N MET A 115 6.98 -6.69 7.39
CA MET A 115 6.01 -6.68 6.29
C MET A 115 5.25 -8.01 6.21
N ASN A 116 5.96 -9.14 6.27
CA ASN A 116 5.34 -10.46 6.26
C ASN A 116 4.43 -10.68 7.48
N HIS A 117 4.84 -10.21 8.67
CA HIS A 117 4.02 -10.29 9.88
C HIS A 117 2.73 -9.49 9.73
N ILE A 118 2.79 -8.26 9.22
CA ILE A 118 1.61 -7.44 8.96
C ILE A 118 0.68 -8.18 8.00
N ILE A 119 1.17 -8.62 6.85
CA ILE A 119 0.35 -9.33 5.84
C ILE A 119 -0.27 -10.62 6.41
N LYS A 120 0.47 -11.39 7.22
CA LYS A 120 -0.10 -12.59 7.86
C LYS A 120 -1.18 -12.22 8.88
N SER A 121 -0.93 -11.21 9.71
CA SER A 121 -1.86 -10.78 10.75
C SER A 121 -3.17 -10.22 10.18
N THR A 122 -3.13 -9.52 9.05
CA THR A 122 -4.32 -8.96 8.41
C THR A 122 -5.27 -10.05 7.93
N LYS A 123 -4.72 -11.19 7.46
CA LYS A 123 -5.50 -12.39 7.12
C LYS A 123 -6.14 -13.09 8.32
N LEU A 124 -5.69 -12.80 9.54
CA LEU A 124 -6.25 -13.37 10.77
C LEU A 124 -7.38 -12.51 11.36
N ARG A 125 -7.63 -11.32 10.82
CA ARG A 125 -8.76 -10.47 11.24
C ARG A 125 -10.09 -11.21 11.03
N PHE A 126 -11.03 -11.03 11.96
CA PHE A 126 -12.33 -11.72 11.93
C PHE A 126 -13.05 -11.58 10.58
N GLN A 127 -13.14 -10.36 10.04
CA GLN A 127 -13.81 -10.11 8.77
C GLN A 127 -13.19 -10.91 7.60
N TYR A 128 -11.86 -11.02 7.56
CA TYR A 128 -11.16 -11.83 6.54
C TYR A 128 -11.47 -13.32 6.73
N GLN A 129 -11.36 -13.83 7.97
CA GLN A 129 -11.63 -15.23 8.29
C GLN A 129 -13.10 -15.62 8.04
N TYR A 130 -14.03 -14.76 8.41
CA TYR A 130 -15.47 -14.93 8.17
C TYR A 130 -15.77 -14.99 6.67
N PHE A 131 -15.20 -14.07 5.88
CA PHE A 131 -15.36 -14.07 4.43
C PHE A 131 -14.78 -15.34 3.79
N LYS A 132 -13.54 -15.71 4.15
CA LYS A 132 -12.84 -16.86 3.57
C LYS A 132 -13.45 -18.20 3.98
N ASN A 133 -13.97 -18.31 5.20
CA ASN A 133 -14.48 -19.56 5.79
C ASN A 133 -15.98 -19.53 6.06
N LYS A 134 -16.76 -18.81 5.23
CA LYS A 134 -18.21 -18.58 5.44
C LYS A 134 -19.00 -19.86 5.75
N ASN A 135 -18.69 -20.97 5.07
CA ASN A 135 -19.36 -22.26 5.30
C ASN A 135 -19.12 -22.80 6.72
N LEU A 136 -17.90 -22.68 7.25
CA LEU A 136 -17.57 -23.12 8.60
C LEU A 136 -18.28 -22.25 9.63
N PHE A 137 -18.22 -20.92 9.46
CA PHE A 137 -18.85 -19.97 10.38
C PHE A 137 -20.38 -20.16 10.42
N ASN A 138 -21.02 -20.35 9.27
CA ASN A 138 -22.45 -20.66 9.20
C ASN A 138 -22.81 -21.96 9.93
N LYS A 139 -22.01 -23.04 9.77
CA LYS A 139 -22.24 -24.32 10.47
C LYS A 139 -22.12 -24.18 12.00
N LEU A 140 -21.31 -23.24 12.46
CA LEU A 140 -21.13 -22.92 13.87
C LEU A 140 -22.15 -21.90 14.39
N GLY A 141 -23.08 -21.41 13.56
CA GLY A 141 -24.08 -20.42 13.95
C GLY A 141 -23.53 -19.01 14.16
N ILE A 142 -22.32 -18.72 13.66
CA ILE A 142 -21.67 -17.41 13.80
C ILE A 142 -22.09 -16.52 12.63
N THR A 143 -22.65 -15.34 12.93
CA THR A 143 -23.06 -14.34 11.95
C THR A 143 -22.26 -13.04 12.12
N ASN A 144 -21.95 -12.37 11.02
CA ASN A 144 -21.27 -11.07 10.97
C ASN A 144 -22.25 -9.92 10.77
#